data_AF-A0A2H5ZND8-F1
#
_entry.id   AF-A0A2H5ZND8-F1
#
_cell.length_a   1.000
_cell.length_b   1.000
_cell.length_c   1.000
_cell.angle_alpha   90.00
_cell.angle_beta   90.00
_cell.angle_gamma   90.00
#
_symmetry.space_group_name_H-M   'P 1'
#
loop_
_entity.id
_entity.type
_entity.pdbx_description
1 polymer ?
#
loop_
_entity_poly.entity_id
_entity_poly.type
_entity_poly.pdbx_seq_one_letter_code
_entity_poly.pdbx_strand_id
1 'polypeptide(L)'
;MGHLRMMGAVQPFISGAISKTINMPNSATVEDIMDAYMAAWRLGLKAVAIYRDGCKRTQPLNTSRTTSKASVAEFRPVRRKLPNDCQSIRHKFDIAGHEGYIHVGLYEDGTPGEIFIKIAKEGSTVSGLMDTIGILTSMALQYGVPLEVLVDKFSHVRFEPSGFTKNPDIPFAKSLIDYIFRFLGSRFLSPEQRSQMGIVITPSEGAAAEGGQLAAGGGATTNVATLGFSPQADAPSCHDCGAIMVRNGSCYKCLNCGATSGCS
;
A
#
# COMPACT_ATOMS: atom_id res chain seq x y z
N MET A 1 23.85 -34.85 12.79
CA MET A 1 23.47 -35.40 14.11
C MET A 1 23.60 -34.44 15.30
N GLY A 2 24.56 -33.49 15.34
CA GLY A 2 24.72 -32.58 16.50
C GLY A 2 23.47 -31.78 16.90
N HIS A 3 22.75 -31.22 15.91
CA HIS A 3 21.48 -30.51 16.12
C HIS A 3 20.46 -31.35 16.90
N LEU A 4 20.23 -32.60 16.48
CA LEU A 4 19.26 -33.51 17.07
C LEU A 4 19.61 -33.89 18.50
N ARG A 5 20.88 -34.19 18.78
CA ARG A 5 21.34 -34.53 20.13
C ARG A 5 21.15 -33.36 21.10
N MET A 6 21.45 -32.13 20.66
CA MET A 6 21.23 -30.93 21.46
C MET A 6 19.75 -30.71 21.75
N MET A 7 18.90 -30.79 20.73
CA MET A 7 17.45 -30.67 20.93
C MET A 7 16.93 -31.76 21.87
N GLY A 8 17.39 -33.01 21.69
CA GLY A 8 16.96 -34.16 22.50
C GLY A 8 17.35 -34.03 23.98
N ALA A 9 18.54 -33.48 24.26
CA ALA A 9 18.98 -33.23 25.63
C ALA A 9 18.09 -32.22 26.37
N VAL A 10 17.53 -31.24 25.65
CA VAL A 10 16.72 -30.16 26.24
C VAL A 10 15.23 -30.51 26.26
N GLN A 11 14.75 -31.34 25.33
CA GLN A 11 13.33 -31.66 25.15
C GLN A 11 12.59 -32.14 26.41
N PRO A 12 13.18 -32.92 27.35
CA PRO A 12 12.51 -33.32 28.60
C PRO A 12 12.13 -32.15 29.51
N PHE A 13 12.83 -31.02 29.41
CA PHE A 13 12.60 -29.83 30.25
C PHE A 13 11.57 -28.87 29.63
N ILE A 14 11.02 -29.19 28.45
CA ILE A 14 10.11 -28.32 27.71
C ILE A 14 8.77 -29.05 27.50
N SER A 15 7.70 -28.45 28.01
CA SER A 15 6.32 -28.96 27.86
C SER A 15 5.84 -28.91 26.40
N GLY A 16 6.23 -27.87 25.65
CA GLY A 16 6.01 -27.73 24.22
C GLY A 16 7.07 -28.40 23.33
N ALA A 17 7.00 -28.13 22.02
CA ALA A 17 7.99 -28.58 21.03
C ALA A 17 9.06 -27.50 20.79
N ILE A 18 10.22 -27.91 20.26
CA ILE A 18 11.34 -27.01 19.94
C ILE A 18 11.25 -26.57 18.47
N SER A 19 11.04 -25.27 18.21
CA SER A 19 11.02 -24.69 16.85
C SER A 19 12.44 -24.36 16.37
N LYS A 20 13.23 -25.41 16.12
CA LYS A 20 14.60 -25.28 15.60
C LYS A 20 14.78 -26.10 14.33
N THR A 21 15.21 -25.43 13.28
CA THR A 21 15.56 -26.07 12.01
C THR A 21 16.87 -26.85 12.11
N ILE A 22 16.88 -28.07 11.57
CA ILE A 22 18.04 -28.92 11.39
C ILE A 22 18.61 -28.65 10.00
N ASN A 23 19.76 -27.98 9.97
CA ASN A 23 20.44 -27.68 8.71
C ASN A 23 21.25 -28.89 8.26
N MET A 24 21.11 -29.28 7.00
CA MET A 24 21.84 -30.37 6.36
C MET A 24 22.59 -29.83 5.14
N PRO A 25 23.78 -30.39 4.82
CA PRO A 25 24.54 -29.99 3.64
C PRO A 25 23.77 -30.30 2.35
N ASN A 26 24.13 -29.63 1.26
CA ASN A 26 23.51 -29.88 -0.06
C ASN A 26 23.67 -31.35 -0.51
N SER A 27 24.78 -31.98 -0.15
CA SER A 27 25.08 -33.39 -0.44
C SER A 27 24.24 -34.39 0.38
N ALA A 28 23.36 -33.94 1.28
CA ALA A 28 22.53 -34.83 2.08
C ALA A 28 21.54 -35.62 1.21
N THR A 29 21.58 -36.93 1.39
CA THR A 29 20.76 -37.91 0.67
C THR A 29 19.38 -38.06 1.30
N VAL A 30 18.50 -38.82 0.65
CA VAL A 30 17.16 -39.13 1.21
C VAL A 30 17.32 -40.01 2.45
N GLU A 31 18.28 -40.92 2.42
CA GLU A 31 18.64 -41.82 3.51
C GLU A 31 19.11 -41.03 4.73
N ASP A 32 19.95 -40.01 4.54
CA ASP A 32 20.39 -39.12 5.63
C ASP A 32 19.21 -38.39 6.30
N ILE A 33 18.21 -37.99 5.51
CA ILE A 33 17.00 -37.31 6.00
C ILE A 33 16.12 -38.29 6.77
N MET A 34 15.94 -39.51 6.24
CA MET A 34 15.21 -40.59 6.92
C MET A 34 15.85 -40.91 8.27
N ASP A 35 17.18 -41.07 8.31
CA ASP A 35 17.91 -41.34 9.54
C ASP A 35 17.80 -40.20 10.54
N ALA A 36 17.77 -38.94 10.06
CA ALA A 36 17.52 -37.78 10.93
C ALA A 36 16.13 -37.82 11.57
N TYR A 37 15.08 -38.18 10.82
CA TYR A 37 13.73 -38.36 11.37
C TYR A 37 13.66 -39.50 12.38
N MET A 38 14.24 -40.66 12.05
CA MET A 38 14.26 -41.81 12.96
C MET A 38 15.05 -41.52 14.24
N ALA A 39 16.18 -40.82 14.13
CA ALA A 39 16.96 -40.39 15.28
C ALA A 39 16.20 -39.39 16.15
N ALA A 40 15.49 -38.43 15.55
CA ALA A 40 14.68 -37.47 16.28
C ALA A 40 13.58 -38.13 17.11
N TRP A 41 12.88 -39.09 16.51
CA TRP A 41 11.84 -39.87 17.19
C TRP A 41 12.42 -40.65 18.37
N ARG A 42 13.55 -41.35 18.17
CA ARG A 42 14.25 -42.07 19.26
C ARG A 42 14.71 -41.16 20.40
N LEU A 43 15.03 -39.90 20.09
CA LEU A 43 15.42 -38.87 21.07
C LEU A 43 14.23 -38.19 21.76
N GLY A 44 12.99 -38.59 21.45
CA GLY A 44 11.79 -38.03 22.06
C GLY A 44 11.44 -36.62 21.60
N LEU A 45 11.96 -36.17 20.45
CA LEU A 45 11.63 -34.86 19.89
C LEU A 45 10.17 -34.80 19.44
N LYS A 46 9.47 -33.76 19.88
CA LYS A 46 8.04 -33.56 19.56
C LYS A 46 7.80 -32.98 18.16
N ALA A 47 8.79 -32.27 17.62
CA ALA A 47 8.74 -31.69 16.28
C ALA A 47 10.14 -31.59 15.67
N VAL A 48 10.19 -31.69 14.34
CA VAL A 48 11.42 -31.55 13.56
C VAL A 48 11.12 -30.81 12.26
N ALA A 49 11.93 -29.79 11.97
CA ALA A 49 11.97 -29.14 10.67
C ALA A 49 13.37 -29.30 10.07
N ILE A 50 13.47 -29.83 8.86
CA ILE A 50 14.75 -30.02 8.15
C ILE A 50 14.88 -28.96 7.07
N TYR A 51 16.09 -28.43 6.93
CA TYR A 51 16.48 -27.59 5.81
C TYR A 51 17.75 -28.15 5.18
N ARG A 52 17.64 -28.64 3.95
CA ARG A 52 18.80 -29.05 3.15
C ARG A 52 19.28 -27.85 2.32
N ASP A 53 20.55 -27.50 2.43
CA ASP A 53 21.13 -26.41 1.64
C ASP A 53 20.88 -26.64 0.14
N GLY A 54 20.50 -25.60 -0.61
CA GLY A 54 20.13 -25.74 -2.02
C GLY A 54 18.72 -26.29 -2.30
N CYS A 55 17.88 -26.57 -1.30
CA CYS A 55 16.53 -27.09 -1.55
C CYS A 55 15.52 -26.04 -2.07
N LYS A 56 15.85 -24.75 -2.00
CA LYS A 56 15.04 -23.65 -2.55
C LYS A 56 15.82 -22.91 -3.64
N ARG A 57 15.11 -22.52 -4.71
CA ARG A 57 15.66 -21.80 -5.87
C ARG A 57 16.29 -20.45 -5.50
N THR A 58 15.71 -19.77 -4.51
CA THR A 58 16.22 -18.52 -3.94
C THR A 58 16.50 -18.72 -2.46
N GLN A 59 17.72 -18.43 -2.05
CA GLN A 59 18.17 -18.53 -0.66
C GLN A 59 18.74 -17.18 -0.22
N PRO A 60 18.32 -16.65 0.94
CA PRO A 60 18.86 -15.39 1.47
C PRO A 60 20.37 -15.46 1.78
N LEU A 61 20.89 -16.66 2.00
CA LEU A 61 22.28 -16.90 2.38
C LEU A 61 22.80 -18.15 1.64
N ASN A 62 23.80 -17.97 0.78
CA ASN A 62 24.54 -19.07 0.15
C ASN A 62 25.86 -19.27 0.91
N THR A 63 26.13 -20.51 1.34
CA THR A 63 27.35 -20.83 2.12
C THR A 63 28.55 -21.20 1.25
N SER A 64 28.38 -21.24 -0.08
CA SER A 64 29.50 -21.40 -1.01
C SER A 64 30.46 -20.22 -0.85
N ARG A 65 31.65 -20.48 -0.31
CA ARG A 65 32.73 -19.49 -0.26
C ARG A 65 33.28 -19.30 -1.68
N THR A 66 32.57 -18.53 -2.49
CA THR A 66 33.01 -18.18 -3.84
C THR A 66 34.29 -17.36 -3.73
N THR A 67 35.42 -17.90 -4.15
CA THR A 67 36.74 -17.26 -4.25
C THR A 67 36.80 -16.23 -5.39
N SER A 68 35.77 -15.41 -5.52
CA SER A 68 35.71 -14.21 -6.34
C SER A 68 34.48 -13.40 -5.92
N LYS A 69 34.58 -12.71 -4.78
CA LYS A 69 33.65 -11.61 -4.47
C LYS A 69 33.95 -10.47 -5.43
N ALA A 70 33.28 -10.46 -6.59
CA ALA A 70 32.88 -9.16 -7.13
C ALA A 70 32.03 -8.52 -6.03
N SER A 71 32.53 -7.42 -5.45
CA SER A 71 31.81 -6.68 -4.43
C SER A 71 30.51 -6.17 -5.04
N VAL A 72 29.42 -6.91 -4.86
CA VAL A 72 28.09 -6.34 -5.04
C VAL A 72 28.01 -5.23 -4.01
N ALA A 73 28.07 -3.98 -4.48
CA ALA A 73 27.98 -2.82 -3.61
C ALA A 73 26.73 -2.97 -2.76
N GLU A 74 26.91 -3.00 -1.44
CA GLU A 74 25.81 -3.09 -0.50
C GLU A 74 24.93 -1.83 -0.69
N PHE A 75 23.73 -1.99 -1.25
CA PHE A 75 22.82 -0.86 -1.46
C PHE A 75 22.38 -0.33 -0.10
N ARG A 76 23.03 0.75 0.34
CA ARG A 76 22.64 1.50 1.53
C ARG A 76 21.82 2.69 1.06
N PRO A 77 20.56 2.83 1.51
CA PRO A 77 19.76 3.99 1.15
C PRO A 77 20.41 5.22 1.78
N VAL A 78 20.97 6.10 0.95
CA VAL A 78 21.57 7.37 1.38
C VAL A 78 20.52 8.45 1.26
N ARG A 79 20.28 9.18 2.35
CA ARG A 79 19.32 10.28 2.38
C ARG A 79 19.82 11.43 1.49
N ARG A 80 19.07 11.76 0.44
CA ARG A 80 19.25 12.98 -0.37
C ARG A 80 18.44 14.12 0.25
N LYS A 81 19.08 14.96 1.09
CA LYS A 81 18.39 16.12 1.68
C LYS A 81 18.10 17.19 0.62
N LEU A 82 17.04 17.96 0.81
CA LEU A 82 16.82 19.17 0.04
C LEU A 82 17.82 20.27 0.47
N PRO A 83 18.22 21.16 -0.45
CA PRO A 83 18.93 22.38 -0.08
C PRO A 83 18.09 23.27 0.85
N ASN A 84 18.73 24.15 1.61
CA ASN A 84 18.04 25.08 2.52
C ASN A 84 17.04 25.98 1.78
N ASP A 85 17.40 26.39 0.55
CA ASP A 85 16.54 27.16 -0.34
C ASP A 85 16.11 26.26 -1.50
N CYS A 86 14.81 26.10 -1.70
CA CYS A 86 14.25 25.28 -2.78
C CYS A 86 12.97 25.90 -3.35
N GLN A 87 12.61 25.49 -4.56
CA GLN A 87 11.30 25.85 -5.13
C GLN A 87 10.20 25.04 -4.43
N SER A 88 9.08 25.70 -4.12
CA SER A 88 7.95 25.05 -3.48
C SER A 88 6.64 25.33 -4.20
N ILE A 89 5.83 24.29 -4.37
CA ILE A 89 4.44 24.39 -4.85
C ILE A 89 3.53 24.44 -3.63
N ARG A 90 2.67 25.46 -3.58
CA ARG A 90 1.61 25.58 -2.58
C ARG A 90 0.26 25.28 -3.21
N HIS A 91 -0.50 24.38 -2.59
CA HIS A 91 -1.87 24.06 -2.94
C HIS A 91 -2.80 24.26 -1.76
N LYS A 92 -3.87 25.03 -1.93
CA LYS A 92 -4.93 25.15 -0.93
C LYS A 92 -6.01 24.12 -1.25
N PHE A 93 -6.46 23.39 -0.23
CA PHE A 93 -7.58 22.47 -0.35
C PHE A 93 -8.66 22.74 0.71
N ASP A 94 -9.83 22.19 0.45
CA ASP A 94 -11.00 22.19 1.32
C ASP A 94 -11.70 20.86 1.11
N ILE A 95 -11.87 20.08 2.18
CA ILE A 95 -12.57 18.80 2.17
C ILE A 95 -13.64 18.88 3.25
N ALA A 96 -14.90 18.91 2.85
CA ALA A 96 -16.04 19.03 3.78
C ALA A 96 -15.93 20.18 4.80
N GLY A 97 -15.34 21.32 4.42
CA GLY A 97 -15.15 22.48 5.30
C GLY A 97 -13.85 22.48 6.10
N HIS A 98 -13.05 21.41 6.00
CA HIS A 98 -11.69 21.36 6.54
C HIS A 98 -10.72 21.97 5.53
N GLU A 99 -10.34 23.22 5.76
CA GLU A 99 -9.39 23.93 4.91
C GLU A 99 -7.95 23.59 5.28
N GLY A 100 -7.09 23.40 4.28
CA GLY A 100 -5.68 23.14 4.50
C GLY A 100 -4.79 23.59 3.35
N TYR A 101 -3.48 23.51 3.60
CA TYR A 101 -2.43 23.84 2.65
C TYR A 101 -1.45 22.68 2.55
N ILE A 102 -1.11 22.32 1.32
CA ILE A 102 -0.02 21.40 1.00
C ILE A 102 1.11 22.26 0.41
N HIS A 103 2.30 22.13 0.98
CA HIS A 103 3.52 22.71 0.45
C HIS A 103 4.44 21.58 0.03
N VAL A 104 4.83 21.53 -1.24
CA VAL A 104 5.73 20.51 -1.78
C VAL A 104 7.03 21.18 -2.17
N GLY A 105 8.12 20.86 -1.47
CA GLY A 105 9.47 21.27 -1.83
C GLY A 105 10.04 20.37 -2.93
N LEU A 106 10.64 20.98 -3.95
CA LEU A 106 11.15 20.30 -5.13
C LEU A 106 12.68 20.24 -5.12
N TYR A 107 13.22 19.16 -5.67
CA TYR A 107 14.61 19.10 -6.10
C TYR A 107 14.81 19.94 -7.38
N GLU A 108 16.07 20.16 -7.75
CA GLU A 108 16.45 20.87 -8.98
C GLU A 108 15.91 20.21 -10.26
N ASP A 109 15.67 18.90 -10.22
CA ASP A 109 15.08 18.10 -11.30
C ASP A 109 13.54 18.20 -11.36
N GLY A 110 12.91 18.98 -10.46
CA GLY A 110 11.47 19.15 -10.37
C GLY A 110 10.74 18.01 -9.64
N THR A 111 11.44 16.99 -9.17
CA THR A 111 10.84 15.90 -8.38
C THR A 111 10.52 16.35 -6.95
N PRO A 112 9.46 15.82 -6.33
CA PRO A 112 9.10 16.18 -4.97
C PRO A 112 10.05 15.53 -3.96
N GLY A 113 10.55 16.32 -3.00
CA GLY A 113 11.43 15.82 -1.95
C GLY A 113 11.01 16.13 -0.53
N GLU A 114 10.20 17.17 -0.31
CA GLU A 114 9.60 17.46 0.99
C GLU A 114 8.12 17.83 0.83
N ILE A 115 7.32 17.47 1.82
CA ILE A 115 5.91 17.81 1.91
C ILE A 115 5.57 18.27 3.32
N PHE A 116 4.95 19.46 3.39
CA PHE A 116 4.37 20.01 4.61
C PHE A 116 2.87 20.17 4.42
N ILE A 117 2.11 19.71 5.42
CA ILE A 117 0.65 19.74 5.39
C ILE A 117 0.20 20.54 6.60
N LYS A 118 -0.51 21.63 6.36
CA LYS A 118 -1.05 22.48 7.42
C LYS A 118 -2.56 22.55 7.30
N ILE A 119 -3.29 22.07 8.30
CA ILE A 119 -4.75 22.18 8.33
C ILE A 119 -5.15 23.36 9.23
N ALA A 120 -6.11 24.15 8.76
CA ALA A 120 -6.65 25.27 9.48
C ALA A 120 -7.76 24.80 10.44
N LYS A 121 -7.75 25.36 11.66
CA LYS A 121 -8.84 25.23 12.64
C LYS A 121 -9.15 23.80 13.12
N GLU A 122 -8.21 22.88 12.97
CA GLU A 122 -8.33 21.53 13.52
C GLU A 122 -7.68 21.37 14.88
N GLY A 123 -8.15 20.39 15.65
CA GLY A 123 -7.56 20.01 16.93
C GLY A 123 -6.09 19.59 16.82
N SER A 124 -5.39 19.58 17.95
CA SER A 124 -3.97 19.20 18.03
C SER A 124 -3.70 17.78 17.53
N THR A 125 -4.67 16.87 17.68
CA THR A 125 -4.57 15.49 17.20
C THR A 125 -4.44 15.40 15.68
N VAL A 126 -5.34 16.05 14.94
CA VAL A 126 -5.33 16.02 13.47
C VAL A 126 -4.12 16.78 12.93
N SER A 127 -3.84 17.96 13.49
CA SER A 127 -2.67 18.75 13.10
C SER A 127 -1.36 17.97 13.31
N GLY A 128 -1.17 17.36 14.49
CA GLY A 128 0.02 16.57 14.79
C GLY A 128 0.15 15.31 13.93
N LEU A 129 -0.97 14.66 13.58
CA LEU A 129 -0.97 13.52 12.66
C LEU A 129 -0.55 13.95 11.25
N MET A 130 -1.05 15.09 10.76
CA MET A 130 -0.68 15.61 9.43
C MET A 130 0.77 16.06 9.36
N ASP A 131 1.29 16.71 10.40
CA ASP A 131 2.71 17.05 10.51
C ASP A 131 3.57 15.79 10.47
N THR A 132 3.18 14.76 11.23
CA THR A 132 3.88 13.47 11.25
C THR A 132 3.88 12.80 9.88
N ILE A 133 2.74 12.81 9.18
CA ILE A 133 2.63 12.23 7.84
C ILE A 133 3.45 13.02 6.82
N GLY A 134 3.48 14.36 6.92
CA GLY A 134 4.33 15.21 6.10
C GLY A 134 5.82 14.86 6.28
N ILE A 135 6.27 14.73 7.53
CA ILE A 135 7.65 14.34 7.85
C ILE A 135 7.98 12.93 7.35
N LEU A 136 7.11 11.95 7.61
CA LEU A 136 7.34 10.56 7.17
C LEU A 136 7.40 10.45 5.64
N THR A 137 6.50 11.14 4.94
CA THR A 137 6.47 11.16 3.48
C THR A 137 7.71 11.86 2.92
N SER A 138 8.12 12.99 3.52
CA SER A 138 9.37 13.67 3.16
C SER A 138 10.58 12.76 3.35
N MET A 139 10.67 12.02 4.47
CA MET A 139 11.74 11.06 4.69
C MET A 139 11.73 9.94 3.64
N ALA A 140 10.56 9.38 3.32
CA ALA A 140 10.44 8.35 2.29
C ALA A 140 10.96 8.83 0.93
N LEU A 141 10.56 10.03 0.50
CA LEU A 141 11.01 10.62 -0.76
C LEU A 141 12.54 10.86 -0.75
N GLN A 142 13.10 11.37 0.34
CA GLN A 142 14.54 11.62 0.46
C GLN A 142 15.39 10.34 0.49
N TYR A 143 14.81 9.19 0.83
CA TYR A 143 15.46 7.88 0.72
C TYR A 143 15.18 7.17 -0.62
N GLY A 144 14.54 7.85 -1.56
CA GLY A 144 14.32 7.36 -2.92
C GLY A 144 13.14 6.41 -3.07
N VAL A 145 12.16 6.44 -2.15
CA VAL A 145 10.90 5.70 -2.35
C VAL A 145 10.17 6.31 -3.56
N PRO A 146 9.83 5.52 -4.59
CA PRO A 146 9.11 6.04 -5.75
C PRO A 146 7.75 6.60 -5.36
N LEU A 147 7.42 7.80 -5.85
CA LEU A 147 6.14 8.45 -5.53
C LEU A 147 4.94 7.58 -5.93
N GLU A 148 5.02 6.88 -7.06
CA GLU A 148 3.99 5.96 -7.54
C GLU A 148 3.59 4.91 -6.49
N VAL A 149 4.55 4.36 -5.73
CA VAL A 149 4.29 3.36 -4.68
C VAL A 149 3.52 3.98 -3.53
N LEU A 150 3.87 5.21 -3.15
CA LEU A 150 3.16 5.94 -2.09
C LEU A 150 1.74 6.29 -2.53
N VAL A 151 1.58 6.79 -3.76
CA VAL A 151 0.27 7.16 -4.31
C VAL A 151 -0.64 5.93 -4.41
N ASP A 152 -0.17 4.82 -4.97
CA ASP A 152 -0.93 3.57 -5.05
C ASP A 152 -1.35 3.09 -3.65
N LYS A 153 -0.44 3.13 -2.68
CA LYS A 153 -0.70 2.62 -1.33
C LYS A 153 -1.70 3.44 -0.53
N PHE A 154 -1.62 4.77 -0.63
CA PHE A 154 -2.39 5.67 0.21
C PHE A 154 -3.61 6.28 -0.50
N SER A 155 -3.72 6.11 -1.81
CA SER A 155 -4.96 6.41 -2.51
C SER A 155 -6.08 5.51 -2.00
N HIS A 156 -7.26 6.09 -1.85
CA HIS A 156 -8.51 5.44 -1.48
C HIS A 156 -8.60 4.86 -0.07
N VAL A 157 -7.65 5.20 0.81
CA VAL A 157 -7.80 4.97 2.24
C VAL A 157 -8.99 5.78 2.77
N ARG A 158 -9.86 5.13 3.56
CA ARG A 158 -11.16 5.67 3.98
C ARG A 158 -11.17 5.94 5.48
N PHE A 159 -11.33 7.20 5.85
CA PHE A 159 -11.57 7.65 7.23
C PHE A 159 -11.89 9.14 7.24
N GLU A 160 -12.54 9.62 8.31
CA GLU A 160 -12.86 11.03 8.49
C GLU A 160 -11.61 11.87 8.80
N PRO A 161 -11.50 13.11 8.28
CA PRO A 161 -12.48 13.82 7.47
C PRO A 161 -12.59 13.34 6.02
N SER A 162 -13.83 13.13 5.54
CA SER A 162 -14.13 12.74 4.16
C SER A 162 -15.21 13.65 3.55
N GLY A 163 -15.22 13.79 2.21
CA GLY A 163 -16.29 14.52 1.54
C GLY A 163 -15.89 15.20 0.23
N PHE A 164 -16.77 16.09 -0.23
CA PHE A 164 -16.58 16.85 -1.45
C PHE A 164 -15.46 17.88 -1.31
N THR A 165 -14.74 18.10 -2.41
CA THR A 165 -13.65 19.05 -2.48
C THR A 165 -13.89 20.09 -3.57
N LYS A 166 -13.16 21.20 -3.50
CA LYS A 166 -13.19 22.26 -4.52
C LYS A 166 -12.29 21.97 -5.73
N ASN A 167 -11.56 20.86 -5.72
CA ASN A 167 -10.65 20.49 -6.79
C ASN A 167 -11.39 19.70 -7.89
N PRO A 168 -11.45 20.20 -9.14
CA PRO A 168 -12.10 19.50 -10.26
C PRO A 168 -11.55 18.09 -10.51
N ASP A 169 -10.25 17.89 -10.30
CA ASP A 169 -9.58 16.60 -10.53
C ASP A 169 -9.90 15.58 -9.43
N ILE A 170 -10.31 16.06 -8.26
CA ILE A 170 -10.62 15.22 -7.09
C ILE A 170 -11.95 15.72 -6.47
N PRO A 171 -13.10 15.50 -7.13
CA PRO A 171 -14.37 16.04 -6.65
C PRO A 171 -14.77 15.52 -5.27
N PHE A 172 -14.36 14.30 -4.94
CA PHE A 172 -14.64 13.63 -3.68
C PHE A 172 -13.37 12.97 -3.11
N ALA A 173 -13.09 13.25 -1.85
CA ALA A 173 -12.01 12.68 -1.06
C ALA A 173 -12.55 11.69 -0.03
N LYS A 174 -11.97 10.49 0.00
CA LYS A 174 -12.31 9.42 0.95
C LYS A 174 -11.67 9.60 2.33
N SER A 175 -10.64 10.44 2.39
CA SER A 175 -9.96 10.93 3.59
C SER A 175 -9.04 12.09 3.19
N LEU A 176 -8.49 12.80 4.18
CA LEU A 176 -7.38 13.75 3.96
C LEU A 176 -6.20 13.10 3.23
N ILE A 177 -5.87 11.85 3.57
CA ILE A 177 -4.71 11.14 3.02
C ILE A 177 -4.96 10.70 1.58
N ASP A 178 -6.16 10.19 1.27
CA ASP A 178 -6.58 9.92 -0.11
C ASP A 178 -6.41 11.18 -0.98
N TYR A 179 -6.87 12.34 -0.49
CA TYR A 179 -6.75 13.59 -1.23
C TYR A 179 -5.30 14.01 -1.48
N ILE A 180 -4.46 14.00 -0.43
CA ILE A 180 -3.07 14.46 -0.51
C ILE A 180 -2.30 13.61 -1.52
N PHE A 181 -2.41 12.28 -1.47
CA PHE A 181 -1.68 11.41 -2.37
C PHE A 181 -2.25 11.42 -3.79
N ARG A 182 -3.57 11.55 -3.98
CA ARG A 182 -4.13 11.75 -5.32
C ARG A 182 -3.72 13.09 -5.93
N PHE A 183 -3.59 14.15 -5.12
CA PHE A 183 -3.07 15.45 -5.56
C PHE A 183 -1.59 15.35 -5.96
N LEU A 184 -0.76 14.68 -5.17
CA LEU A 184 0.64 14.42 -5.56
C LEU A 184 0.72 13.60 -6.85
N GLY A 185 -0.12 12.58 -6.98
CA GLY A 185 -0.22 11.76 -8.18
C GLY A 185 -0.60 12.57 -9.42
N SER A 186 -1.66 13.39 -9.31
CA SER A 186 -2.11 14.23 -10.42
C SER A 186 -1.11 15.31 -10.80
N ARG A 187 -0.25 15.76 -9.88
CA ARG A 187 0.74 16.81 -10.14
C ARG A 187 2.07 16.28 -10.69
N PHE A 188 2.57 15.16 -10.19
CA PHE A 188 3.96 14.73 -10.42
C PHE A 188 4.12 13.43 -11.20
N LEU A 189 3.08 12.59 -11.30
CA LEU A 189 3.17 11.35 -12.08
C LEU A 189 2.89 11.60 -13.56
N SER A 190 3.43 10.75 -14.43
CA SER A 190 3.14 10.76 -15.87
C SER A 190 1.68 10.36 -16.18
N PRO A 191 1.14 10.72 -17.36
CA PRO A 191 -0.20 10.30 -17.78
C PRO A 191 -0.42 8.78 -17.71
N GLU A 192 0.59 7.99 -18.11
CA GLU A 192 0.53 6.54 -18.09
C GLU A 192 0.37 5.99 -16.66
N GLN A 193 1.15 6.55 -15.71
CA GLN A 193 1.06 6.20 -14.29
C GLN A 193 -0.29 6.61 -13.69
N ARG A 194 -0.84 7.76 -14.08
CA ARG A 194 -2.16 8.24 -13.61
C ARG A 194 -3.28 7.31 -14.04
N SER A 195 -3.25 6.84 -15.30
CA SER A 195 -4.25 5.91 -15.82
C SER A 195 -4.23 4.56 -15.09
N GLN A 196 -3.04 4.03 -14.78
CA GLN A 196 -2.92 2.78 -14.02
C GLN A 196 -3.50 2.89 -12.60
N MET A 197 -3.45 4.08 -12.00
CA MET A 197 -3.94 4.33 -10.64
C MET A 197 -5.40 4.82 -10.59
N GLY A 198 -6.10 4.86 -11.73
CA GLY A 198 -7.49 5.32 -11.79
C GLY A 198 -7.68 6.81 -11.48
N ILE A 199 -6.61 7.62 -11.58
CA ILE A 199 -6.68 9.07 -11.43
C ILE A 199 -7.11 9.65 -12.79
N VAL A 200 -8.42 9.74 -13.01
CA VAL A 200 -8.99 10.37 -14.21
C VAL A 200 -8.91 11.88 -14.04
N ILE A 201 -7.96 12.50 -14.72
CA ILE A 201 -7.97 13.95 -14.92
C ILE A 201 -8.84 14.20 -16.15
N THR A 202 -9.98 14.87 -15.96
CA THR A 202 -10.66 15.49 -17.10
C THR A 202 -9.75 16.62 -17.59
N PRO A 203 -9.24 16.58 -18.84
CA PRO A 203 -8.37 17.64 -19.32
C PRO A 203 -9.14 18.97 -19.27
N SER A 204 -8.70 19.88 -18.40
CA SER A 204 -9.09 21.28 -18.49
C SER A 204 -8.37 21.89 -19.70
N GLU A 205 -9.14 22.61 -20.49
CA GLU A 205 -8.80 23.11 -21.82
C GLU A 205 -7.44 23.82 -21.86
N GLY A 206 -6.53 23.33 -22.70
CA GLY A 206 -5.20 23.90 -22.86
C GLY A 206 -4.24 23.15 -23.78
N ALA A 207 -4.73 22.46 -24.81
CA ALA A 207 -3.90 22.06 -25.96
C ALA A 207 -4.82 21.81 -27.17
N ALA A 208 -4.77 22.74 -28.12
CA ALA A 208 -5.53 22.70 -29.36
C ALA A 208 -4.92 21.70 -30.37
N ALA A 209 -5.81 20.96 -31.04
CA ALA A 209 -5.68 20.23 -32.31
C ALA A 209 -4.59 19.13 -32.38
N GLU A 210 -4.85 17.92 -32.87
CA GLU A 210 -5.38 17.63 -34.20
C GLU A 210 -6.35 16.42 -34.23
N GLY A 211 -7.23 16.43 -35.23
CA GLY A 211 -8.43 15.60 -35.32
C GLY A 211 -8.26 14.18 -35.83
N GLY A 212 -9.29 13.36 -35.54
CA GLY A 212 -9.50 12.03 -36.11
C GLY A 212 -10.92 11.54 -35.80
N GLN A 213 -11.66 11.18 -36.84
CA GLN A 213 -13.11 10.98 -36.89
C GLN A 213 -13.69 9.84 -36.03
N LEU A 214 -14.95 10.08 -35.60
CA LEU A 214 -15.91 9.13 -35.02
C LEU A 214 -16.31 8.02 -36.01
N ALA A 215 -16.46 6.80 -35.49
CA ALA A 215 -17.30 5.78 -36.11
C ALA A 215 -18.09 5.02 -35.03
N ALA A 216 -19.41 4.94 -35.26
CA ALA A 216 -20.40 4.28 -34.42
C ALA A 216 -20.70 2.85 -34.89
N GLY A 217 -21.18 2.02 -33.96
CA GLY A 217 -21.75 0.69 -34.19
C GLY A 217 -21.42 -0.20 -32.99
N GLY A 218 -22.29 -0.95 -32.35
CA GLY A 218 -23.65 -1.42 -32.60
C GLY A 218 -23.80 -2.65 -31.68
N GLY A 219 -24.87 -2.72 -30.90
CA GLY A 219 -24.96 -3.60 -29.73
C GLY A 219 -24.99 -5.11 -29.98
N ALA A 220 -24.80 -5.86 -28.90
CA ALA A 220 -25.27 -7.24 -28.76
C ALA A 220 -25.69 -7.50 -27.30
N THR A 221 -26.93 -7.93 -27.12
CA THR A 221 -27.57 -8.35 -25.88
C THR A 221 -27.51 -9.87 -25.74
N THR A 222 -27.16 -10.39 -24.55
CA THR A 222 -27.59 -11.73 -24.09
C THR A 222 -27.68 -11.77 -22.55
N ASN A 223 -28.69 -12.50 -22.07
CA ASN A 223 -29.32 -12.45 -20.76
C ASN A 223 -28.73 -13.38 -19.66
N VAL A 224 -28.75 -12.86 -18.43
CA VAL A 224 -29.26 -13.44 -17.14
C VAL A 224 -28.65 -14.75 -16.60
N ALA A 225 -27.91 -14.66 -15.48
CA ALA A 225 -28.29 -15.18 -14.15
C ALA A 225 -27.07 -15.43 -13.22
N THR A 226 -26.76 -14.48 -12.34
CA THR A 226 -26.29 -14.79 -10.98
C THR A 226 -26.76 -13.66 -10.07
N LEU A 227 -27.63 -13.97 -9.10
CA LEU A 227 -27.94 -13.12 -7.95
C LEU A 227 -26.68 -13.01 -7.07
N GLY A 228 -25.68 -12.28 -7.56
CA GLY A 228 -24.57 -11.79 -6.78
C GLY A 228 -24.99 -10.47 -6.17
N PHE A 229 -24.89 -10.34 -4.85
CA PHE A 229 -24.91 -9.08 -4.14
C PHE A 229 -23.90 -8.14 -4.83
N SER A 230 -24.40 -7.28 -5.72
CA SER A 230 -23.59 -6.24 -6.35
C SER A 230 -23.72 -5.04 -5.42
N PRO A 231 -22.73 -4.74 -4.58
CA PRO A 231 -22.71 -3.44 -3.93
C PRO A 231 -22.72 -2.41 -5.07
N GLN A 232 -23.78 -1.61 -5.17
CA GLN A 232 -23.76 -0.44 -6.03
C GLN A 232 -22.52 0.38 -5.62
N ALA A 233 -21.58 0.56 -6.54
CA ALA A 233 -20.29 1.20 -6.27
C ALA A 233 -20.43 2.62 -5.69
N ASP A 234 -21.59 3.25 -5.90
CA ASP A 234 -21.93 4.62 -5.49
C ASP A 234 -22.85 4.69 -4.26
N ALA A 235 -23.07 3.58 -3.55
CA ALA A 235 -23.96 3.60 -2.40
C ALA A 235 -23.27 4.23 -1.16
N PRO A 236 -23.84 5.31 -0.58
CA PRO A 236 -23.24 6.00 0.56
C PRO A 236 -23.27 5.10 1.81
N SER A 237 -22.33 5.33 2.73
CA SER A 237 -22.36 4.73 4.06
C SER A 237 -23.43 5.38 4.93
N CYS A 238 -24.07 4.58 5.78
CA CYS A 238 -25.04 5.07 6.75
C CYS A 238 -24.37 6.00 7.77
N HIS A 239 -24.96 7.19 7.99
CA HIS A 239 -24.47 8.16 8.96
C HIS A 239 -24.60 7.68 10.41
N ASP A 240 -25.55 6.79 10.72
CA ASP A 240 -25.75 6.28 12.07
C ASP A 240 -24.86 5.09 12.42
N CYS A 241 -24.66 4.15 11.50
CA CYS A 241 -23.99 2.87 11.81
C CYS A 241 -22.88 2.45 10.84
N GLY A 242 -22.57 3.26 9.82
CA GLY A 242 -21.47 3.00 8.89
C GLY A 242 -21.70 1.86 7.88
N ALA A 243 -22.79 1.11 7.96
CA ALA A 243 -23.12 0.08 6.98
C ALA A 243 -23.38 0.69 5.59
N ILE A 244 -22.94 0.01 4.53
CA ILE A 244 -23.22 0.42 3.14
C ILE A 244 -24.74 0.41 2.93
N MET A 245 -25.28 1.56 2.55
CA MET A 245 -26.72 1.69 2.32
C MET A 245 -27.10 1.04 0.99
N VAL A 246 -28.37 0.71 0.83
CA VAL A 246 -28.92 0.14 -0.41
C VAL A 246 -29.91 1.14 -1.00
N ARG A 247 -29.87 1.32 -2.32
CA ARG A 247 -30.76 2.25 -3.01
C ARG A 247 -32.21 1.77 -2.88
N ASN A 248 -33.10 2.67 -2.49
CA ASN A 248 -34.54 2.45 -2.35
C ASN A 248 -35.28 3.62 -3.03
N GLY A 249 -35.55 3.48 -4.33
CA GLY A 249 -36.09 4.55 -5.17
C GLY A 249 -35.07 5.68 -5.40
N SER A 250 -35.49 6.92 -5.12
CA SER A 250 -34.62 8.11 -5.10
C SER A 250 -33.75 8.19 -3.84
N CYS A 251 -34.09 7.44 -2.79
CA CYS A 251 -33.37 7.46 -1.52
C CYS A 251 -32.40 6.29 -1.36
N TYR A 252 -31.67 6.30 -0.26
CA TYR A 252 -30.88 5.19 0.27
C TYR A 252 -31.45 4.74 1.61
N LYS A 253 -31.48 3.43 1.85
CA LYS A 253 -31.90 2.81 3.11
C LYS A 253 -30.77 1.95 3.68
N CYS A 254 -30.50 2.12 4.96
CA CYS A 254 -29.61 1.23 5.70
C CYS A 254 -30.38 -0.04 6.09
N LEU A 255 -29.89 -1.21 5.69
CA LEU A 255 -30.47 -2.49 6.09
C LEU A 255 -30.12 -2.89 7.54
N ASN A 256 -29.11 -2.25 8.13
CA ASN A 256 -28.64 -2.57 9.48
C ASN A 256 -29.41 -1.79 10.57
N CYS A 257 -29.53 -0.46 10.45
CA CYS A 257 -30.21 0.38 11.46
C CYS A 257 -31.54 0.99 10.98
N GLY A 258 -31.91 0.81 9.71
CA GLY A 258 -33.16 1.36 9.16
C GLY A 258 -33.10 2.84 8.75
N ALA A 259 -32.00 3.54 9.00
CA ALA A 259 -31.82 4.95 8.61
C ALA A 259 -32.01 5.16 7.09
N THR A 260 -32.56 6.31 6.71
CA THR A 260 -32.76 6.70 5.31
C THR A 260 -32.00 7.99 4.99
N SER A 261 -31.54 8.14 3.75
CA SER A 261 -30.79 9.31 3.28
C SER A 261 -31.20 9.64 1.84
N GLY A 262 -31.30 10.92 1.49
CA GLY A 262 -31.61 11.36 0.12
C GLY A 262 -33.09 11.26 -0.30
N CYS A 263 -34.03 11.20 0.65
CA CYS A 263 -35.44 11.42 0.32
C CYS A 263 -35.73 12.91 0.23
N SER A 264 -36.18 13.35 -0.94
CA SER A 264 -36.83 14.66 -1.13
C SER A 264 -38.27 14.60 -0.65
#